data_AF-A0A8J8FHJ9-F1
#
_entry.id   AF-A0A8J8FHJ9-F1
#
_cell.length_a   1.000
_cell.length_b   1.000
_cell.length_c   1.000
_cell.angle_alpha   90.00
_cell.angle_beta   90.00
_cell.angle_gamma   90.00
#
_symmetry.space_group_name_H-M   'P 1'
#
loop_
_entity.id
_entity.type
_entity.pdbx_description
1 polymer ?
#
loop_
_entity_poly.entity_id
_entity_poly.type
_entity_poly.pdbx_seq_one_letter_code
_entity_poly.pdbx_strand_id
1 'polypeptide(L)'
;MAATNDYPQFINNSPCGEDLFEGKAQQKIASNICNIIKTEKNCNIIGIDGGWGSGKSNLVKQVENILTPEGYHFFIYDSWGHQEDLQRRSFLEELTENLTQEHLVKDVWELKLKKLLSKTKETESKRVPKMSIGIIVIALSILITPVFKSLADKITNYYWSLLVLSIPLLSVAGLFIYYFFQVKHGSIKQKFFY
;
A
#
# COMPACT_ATOMS: atom_id res chain seq x y z
N MET A 1 8.53 -51.03 -14.10
CA MET A 1 9.71 -50.36 -13.53
C MET A 1 9.25 -49.01 -12.99
N ALA A 2 9.05 -48.90 -11.68
CA ALA A 2 8.83 -47.62 -11.01
C ALA A 2 10.16 -47.24 -10.36
N ALA A 3 10.68 -46.05 -10.70
CA ALA A 3 11.89 -45.53 -10.08
C ALA A 3 11.65 -45.36 -8.57
N THR A 4 12.37 -46.11 -7.76
CA THR A 4 12.38 -45.95 -6.30
C THR A 4 13.07 -44.63 -6.00
N ASN A 5 12.28 -43.61 -5.64
CA ASN A 5 12.79 -42.29 -5.33
C ASN A 5 13.45 -42.35 -3.95
N ASP A 6 14.77 -42.18 -3.89
CA ASP A 6 15.64 -42.43 -2.73
C ASP A 6 15.58 -41.30 -1.67
N TYR A 7 14.50 -40.51 -1.69
CA TYR A 7 14.30 -39.35 -0.83
C TYR A 7 12.99 -39.47 -0.04
N PRO A 8 12.95 -38.98 1.22
CA PRO A 8 11.73 -38.98 2.01
C PRO A 8 10.63 -38.17 1.31
N GLN A 9 9.46 -38.79 1.15
CA GLN A 9 8.27 -38.10 0.66
C GLN A 9 7.56 -37.43 1.83
N PHE A 10 7.39 -36.11 1.75
CA PHE A 10 6.62 -35.37 2.73
C PHE A 10 5.13 -35.68 2.59
N ILE A 11 4.50 -36.03 3.70
CA ILE A 11 3.05 -36.21 3.77
C ILE A 11 2.42 -34.82 3.99
N ASN A 12 1.39 -34.52 3.22
CA ASN A 12 0.64 -33.27 3.38
C ASN A 12 -0.18 -33.32 4.68
N ASN A 13 -0.09 -32.27 5.49
CA ASN A 13 -0.86 -32.12 6.73
C ASN A 13 -2.27 -31.52 6.51
N SER A 14 -2.64 -31.24 5.26
CA SER A 14 -3.96 -30.72 4.92
C SER A 14 -5.06 -31.76 5.17
N PRO A 15 -6.24 -31.36 5.68
CA PRO A 15 -7.36 -32.28 5.85
C PRO A 15 -7.83 -32.80 4.49
N CYS A 16 -8.05 -34.10 4.36
CA CYS A 16 -8.54 -34.70 3.12
C CYS A 16 -10.03 -34.42 2.85
N GLY A 17 -10.82 -34.19 3.89
CA GLY A 17 -12.26 -33.94 3.78
C GLY A 17 -13.08 -35.20 3.54
N GLU A 18 -12.53 -36.37 3.81
CA GLU A 18 -13.19 -37.66 3.66
C GLU A 18 -12.97 -38.52 4.92
N ASP A 19 -13.95 -39.35 5.27
CA ASP A 19 -13.79 -40.38 6.29
C ASP A 19 -13.34 -41.67 5.62
N LEU A 20 -12.06 -42.04 5.78
CA LEU A 20 -11.49 -43.25 5.18
C LEU A 20 -11.65 -44.50 6.06
N PHE A 21 -12.19 -44.35 7.27
CA PHE A 21 -12.42 -45.48 8.16
C PHE A 21 -13.67 -46.26 7.75
N GLU A 22 -13.65 -47.58 7.91
CA GLU A 22 -14.79 -48.44 7.58
C GLU A 22 -16.06 -48.07 8.34
N GLY A 23 -15.91 -47.63 9.60
CA GLY A 23 -17.03 -47.29 10.48
C GLY A 23 -17.74 -45.97 10.17
N LYS A 24 -17.19 -45.12 9.29
CA LYS A 24 -17.75 -43.83 8.85
C LYS A 24 -18.30 -42.93 9.99
N ALA A 25 -17.70 -43.04 11.17
CA ALA A 25 -18.20 -42.36 12.37
C ALA A 25 -18.07 -40.84 12.25
N GLN A 26 -16.98 -40.35 11.65
CA GLN A 26 -16.74 -38.93 11.44
C GLN A 26 -17.71 -38.37 10.41
N GLN A 27 -17.99 -39.11 9.34
CA GLN A 27 -18.99 -38.74 8.33
C GLN A 27 -20.38 -38.57 8.95
N LYS A 28 -20.79 -39.48 9.85
CA LYS A 28 -22.06 -39.36 10.57
C LYS A 28 -22.13 -38.10 11.44
N ILE A 29 -21.03 -37.75 12.11
CA ILE A 29 -20.94 -36.50 12.88
C ILE A 29 -21.03 -35.28 11.95
N ALA A 30 -20.34 -35.30 10.81
CA ALA A 30 -20.39 -34.23 9.81
C ALA A 30 -21.82 -33.99 9.30
N SER A 31 -22.53 -35.07 8.94
CA SER A 31 -23.93 -34.98 8.49
C SER A 31 -24.85 -34.41 9.57
N ASN A 32 -24.65 -34.77 10.83
CA ASN A 32 -25.43 -34.21 11.94
C ASN A 32 -25.16 -32.71 12.13
N ILE A 33 -23.89 -32.27 12.06
CA ILE A 33 -23.53 -30.85 12.10
C ILE A 33 -24.19 -30.10 10.94
N CYS A 34 -24.15 -30.66 9.72
CA CYS A 34 -24.81 -30.06 8.55
C CYS A 34 -26.32 -29.92 8.77
N ASN A 35 -26.97 -30.93 9.34
CA ASN A 35 -28.40 -30.87 9.65
C ASN A 35 -28.70 -29.75 10.65
N ILE A 36 -27.92 -29.64 11.73
CA ILE A 36 -28.07 -28.56 12.72
C ILE A 36 -27.95 -27.19 12.05
N ILE A 37 -26.92 -26.97 11.23
CA ILE A 37 -26.70 -25.71 10.51
C ILE A 37 -27.90 -25.35 9.62
N LYS A 38 -28.54 -26.35 8.99
CA LYS A 38 -29.68 -26.14 8.09
C LYS A 38 -31.00 -25.91 8.82
N THR A 39 -31.23 -26.58 9.94
CA THR A 39 -32.55 -26.61 10.59
C THR A 39 -32.65 -25.65 11.78
N GLU A 40 -31.58 -25.51 12.55
CA GLU A 40 -31.61 -24.79 13.82
C GLU A 40 -31.21 -23.32 13.66
N LYS A 41 -32.20 -22.43 13.63
CA LYS A 41 -31.96 -20.98 13.50
C LYS A 41 -31.31 -20.32 14.72
N ASN A 42 -31.33 -20.99 15.88
CA ASN A 42 -30.82 -20.46 17.14
C ASN A 42 -29.43 -21.03 17.52
N CYS A 43 -28.91 -21.98 16.75
CA CYS A 43 -27.60 -22.57 17.00
C CYS A 43 -26.53 -21.83 16.19
N ASN A 44 -25.89 -20.83 16.82
CA ASN A 44 -24.87 -20.01 16.15
C ASN A 44 -23.43 -20.49 16.41
N ILE A 45 -23.22 -21.40 17.38
CA ILE A 45 -21.89 -21.84 17.81
C ILE A 45 -21.90 -23.35 18.00
N ILE A 46 -20.96 -24.03 17.34
CA ILE A 46 -20.73 -25.47 17.46
C ILE A 46 -19.29 -25.67 17.93
N GLY A 47 -19.12 -26.26 19.11
CA GLY A 47 -17.81 -26.65 19.62
C GLY A 47 -17.45 -28.08 19.20
N ILE A 48 -16.25 -28.27 18.64
CA ILE A 48 -15.70 -29.58 18.30
C ILE A 48 -14.55 -29.88 19.26
N ASP A 49 -14.80 -30.73 20.24
CA ASP A 49 -13.79 -31.15 21.21
C ASP A 49 -13.11 -32.46 20.80
N GLY A 50 -11.84 -32.62 21.16
CA GLY A 50 -11.05 -33.81 20.89
C GLY A 50 -9.54 -33.58 21.00
N GLY A 51 -8.78 -34.66 21.18
CA GLY A 51 -7.31 -34.61 21.29
C GLY A 51 -6.59 -34.13 20.02
N TRP A 52 -5.30 -33.85 20.13
CA TRP A 52 -4.47 -33.56 18.94
C TRP A 52 -4.42 -34.80 18.02
N GLY A 53 -4.51 -34.59 16.71
CA GLY A 53 -4.58 -35.69 15.74
C GLY A 53 -5.93 -36.42 15.64
N SER A 54 -6.96 -36.03 16.41
CA SER A 54 -8.28 -36.69 16.37
C SER A 54 -9.11 -36.40 15.11
N GLY A 55 -8.55 -35.72 14.12
CA GLY A 55 -9.23 -35.42 12.85
C GLY A 55 -10.20 -34.23 12.87
N LYS A 56 -10.17 -33.33 13.87
CA LYS A 56 -11.10 -32.18 13.95
C LYS A 56 -11.10 -31.32 12.68
N SER A 57 -9.94 -30.97 12.15
CA SER A 57 -9.84 -30.21 10.88
C SER A 57 -10.41 -30.98 9.69
N ASN A 58 -10.29 -32.32 9.70
CA ASN A 58 -10.93 -33.19 8.70
C ASN A 58 -12.45 -33.18 8.81
N LEU A 59 -12.99 -33.10 10.03
CA LEU A 59 -14.43 -32.99 10.27
C LEU A 59 -14.98 -31.67 9.70
N VAL A 60 -14.29 -30.56 9.97
CA VAL A 60 -14.65 -29.24 9.41
C VAL A 60 -14.60 -29.28 7.88
N LYS A 61 -13.56 -29.91 7.30
CA LYS A 61 -13.46 -30.05 5.84
C LYS A 61 -14.57 -30.90 5.23
N GLN A 62 -15.01 -31.96 5.91
CA GLN A 62 -16.19 -32.74 5.50
C GLN A 62 -17.47 -31.90 5.51
N VAL A 63 -17.68 -31.09 6.56
CA VAL A 63 -18.84 -30.19 6.65
C VAL A 63 -18.82 -29.15 5.53
N GLU A 64 -17.66 -28.57 5.24
CA GLU A 64 -17.45 -27.67 4.10
C GLU A 64 -17.82 -28.35 2.78
N ASN A 65 -17.27 -29.53 2.51
CA ASN A 65 -17.53 -30.27 1.27
C ASN A 65 -19.04 -30.58 1.05
N ILE A 66 -19.79 -30.80 2.14
CA ILE A 66 -21.25 -31.06 2.08
C ILE A 66 -22.03 -29.78 1.81
N LEU A 67 -21.67 -28.66 2.45
CA LEU A 67 -22.48 -27.44 2.45
C LEU A 67 -22.11 -26.45 1.33
N THR A 68 -20.87 -26.42 0.86
CA THR A 68 -20.45 -25.52 -0.24
C THR A 68 -21.29 -25.70 -1.51
N PRO A 69 -21.62 -26.93 -1.97
CA PRO A 69 -22.52 -27.14 -3.11
C PRO A 69 -23.95 -26.58 -2.90
N GLU A 70 -24.35 -26.37 -1.65
CA GLU A 70 -25.66 -25.82 -1.27
C GLU A 70 -25.64 -24.28 -1.15
N GLY A 71 -24.52 -23.64 -1.48
CA GLY A 71 -24.37 -22.18 -1.48
C GLY A 71 -23.93 -21.58 -0.15
N TYR A 72 -23.43 -22.40 0.79
CA TYR A 72 -22.84 -21.89 2.02
C TYR A 72 -21.42 -21.40 1.77
N HIS A 73 -21.10 -20.23 2.33
CA HIS A 73 -19.75 -19.67 2.30
C HIS A 73 -18.96 -20.08 3.54
N PHE A 74 -17.72 -20.52 3.35
CA PHE A 74 -16.82 -20.91 4.42
C PHE A 74 -15.64 -19.96 4.52
N PHE A 75 -15.42 -19.46 5.73
CA PHE A 75 -14.21 -18.73 6.10
C PHE A 75 -13.48 -19.53 7.19
N ILE A 76 -12.28 -20.02 6.87
CA ILE A 76 -11.44 -20.78 7.79
C ILE A 76 -10.33 -19.87 8.29
N TYR A 77 -10.20 -19.75 9.61
CA TYR A 77 -9.19 -18.91 10.25
C TYR A 77 -8.33 -19.74 11.20
N ASP A 78 -7.00 -19.71 11.02
CA ASP A 78 -6.06 -20.39 11.90
C ASP A 78 -5.56 -19.43 13.00
N SER A 79 -6.14 -19.56 14.20
CA SER A 79 -5.72 -18.76 15.34
C SER A 79 -4.29 -19.01 15.82
N TRP A 80 -3.71 -20.19 15.53
CA TRP A 80 -2.34 -20.51 15.94
C TRP A 80 -1.30 -19.89 15.02
N GLY A 81 -1.55 -19.90 13.70
CA GLY A 81 -0.68 -19.25 12.71
C GLY A 81 -0.49 -17.75 12.95
N HIS A 82 -1.47 -17.09 13.58
CA HIS A 82 -1.46 -15.65 13.88
C HIS A 82 -1.10 -15.30 15.33
N GLN A 83 -0.35 -16.16 16.04
CA GLN A 83 0.00 -15.93 17.45
C GLN A 83 0.82 -14.66 17.70
N GLU A 84 1.65 -14.24 16.75
CA GLU A 84 2.51 -13.06 16.88
C GLU A 84 1.80 -11.74 16.51
N ASP A 85 0.62 -11.82 15.92
CA ASP A 85 -0.15 -10.67 15.47
C ASP A 85 -1.14 -10.16 16.53
N LEU A 86 -1.65 -8.94 16.31
CA LEU A 86 -2.88 -8.49 16.95
C LEU A 86 -4.05 -9.32 16.42
N GLN A 87 -4.40 -10.40 17.12
CA GLN A 87 -5.43 -11.39 16.74
C GLN A 87 -6.70 -10.79 16.12
N ARG A 88 -7.26 -9.73 16.73
CA ARG A 88 -8.47 -9.07 16.23
C ARG A 88 -8.27 -8.40 14.87
N ARG A 89 -7.09 -7.85 14.62
CA ARG A 89 -6.75 -7.18 13.37
C ARG A 89 -6.59 -8.21 12.25
N SER A 90 -5.75 -9.23 12.45
CA SER A 90 -5.52 -10.26 11.42
C SER A 90 -6.81 -10.98 11.04
N PHE A 91 -7.64 -11.34 12.03
CA PHE A 91 -8.96 -11.91 11.77
C PHE A 91 -9.84 -11.00 10.89
N LEU A 92 -9.90 -9.69 11.19
CA LEU A 92 -10.70 -8.75 10.41
C LEU A 92 -10.12 -8.53 9.00
N GLU A 93 -8.80 -8.50 8.87
CA GLU A 93 -8.11 -8.36 7.58
C GLU A 93 -8.42 -9.55 6.67
N GLU A 94 -8.20 -10.78 7.14
CA GLU A 94 -8.47 -12.01 6.39
C GLU A 94 -9.94 -12.23 6.10
N LEU A 95 -10.83 -12.00 7.08
CA LEU A 95 -12.27 -12.12 6.88
C LEU A 95 -12.76 -11.11 5.83
N THR A 96 -12.34 -9.85 5.96
CA THR A 96 -12.77 -8.81 5.01
C THR A 96 -12.19 -9.09 3.62
N GLU A 97 -10.94 -9.53 3.52
CA GLU A 97 -10.31 -9.93 2.27
C GLU A 97 -11.06 -11.09 1.60
N ASN A 98 -11.34 -12.17 2.34
CA ASN A 98 -12.06 -13.33 1.85
C ASN A 98 -13.47 -12.97 1.35
N LEU A 99 -14.25 -12.23 2.14
CA LEU A 99 -15.60 -11.80 1.74
C LEU A 99 -15.60 -10.87 0.52
N THR A 100 -14.55 -10.05 0.37
CA THR A 100 -14.41 -9.13 -0.75
C THR A 100 -14.03 -9.87 -2.04
N GLN A 101 -13.10 -10.83 -1.96
CA GLN A 101 -12.67 -11.66 -3.09
C GLN A 101 -13.83 -12.51 -3.64
N GLU A 102 -14.70 -13.02 -2.77
CA GLU A 102 -15.89 -13.80 -3.15
C GLU A 102 -17.09 -12.92 -3.54
N HIS A 103 -16.92 -11.59 -3.62
CA HIS A 103 -17.98 -10.63 -3.96
C HIS A 103 -19.24 -10.73 -3.07
N LEU A 104 -19.08 -11.16 -1.81
CA LEU A 104 -20.17 -11.30 -0.84
C LEU A 104 -20.50 -10.00 -0.12
N VAL A 105 -19.67 -8.97 -0.28
CA VAL A 105 -19.83 -7.65 0.32
C VAL A 105 -19.68 -6.54 -0.72
N LYS A 106 -20.25 -5.37 -0.42
CA LYS A 106 -20.19 -4.19 -1.30
C LYS A 106 -18.77 -3.62 -1.40
N ASP A 107 -18.47 -2.96 -2.51
CA ASP A 107 -17.18 -2.30 -2.83
C ASP A 107 -16.68 -1.32 -1.75
N VAL A 108 -17.57 -0.77 -0.92
CA VAL A 108 -17.20 0.05 0.24
C VAL A 108 -16.24 -0.71 1.19
N TRP A 109 -16.34 -2.04 1.25
CA TRP A 109 -15.46 -2.88 2.05
C TRP A 109 -14.05 -3.00 1.47
N GLU A 110 -13.85 -2.88 0.16
CA GLU A 110 -12.52 -2.79 -0.43
C GLU A 110 -11.76 -1.56 0.07
N LEU A 111 -12.45 -0.42 0.14
CA LEU A 111 -11.86 0.82 0.67
C LEU A 111 -11.52 0.69 2.15
N LYS A 112 -12.38 0.05 2.94
CA LYS A 112 -12.14 -0.24 4.36
C LYS A 112 -10.98 -1.21 4.54
N LEU A 113 -10.88 -2.26 3.72
CA LEU A 113 -9.76 -3.20 3.72
C LEU A 113 -8.44 -2.50 3.40
N LYS A 114 -8.41 -1.66 2.36
CA LYS A 114 -7.22 -0.84 2.04
C LYS A 114 -6.77 0.03 3.23
N LYS A 115 -7.74 0.60 3.96
CA LYS A 115 -7.49 1.36 5.19
C LYS A 115 -6.97 0.48 6.33
N LEU A 116 -7.53 -0.71 6.55
CA LEU A 116 -7.08 -1.67 7.57
C LEU A 116 -5.64 -2.12 7.30
N LEU A 117 -5.33 -2.48 6.06
CA LEU A 117 -4.00 -2.89 5.62
C LEU A 117 -2.98 -1.74 5.60
N SER A 118 -3.38 -0.52 5.98
CA SER A 118 -2.53 0.68 5.94
C SER A 118 -1.88 0.91 4.56
N LYS A 119 -2.52 0.42 3.49
CA LYS A 119 -2.06 0.62 2.09
C LYS A 119 -2.31 2.05 1.59
N THR A 120 -2.93 2.91 2.40
CA THR A 120 -3.25 4.30 2.04
C THR A 120 -2.04 5.23 2.26
N LYS A 121 -1.05 5.19 1.36
CA LYS A 121 -0.18 6.36 1.15
C LYS A 121 -0.90 7.32 0.22
N GLU A 122 -1.76 8.18 0.76
CA GLU A 122 -2.25 9.34 -0.01
C GLU A 122 -1.10 10.33 -0.16
N THR A 123 -0.33 10.19 -1.25
CA THR A 123 0.68 11.19 -1.60
C THR A 123 -0.03 12.30 -2.37
N GLU A 124 -0.59 13.27 -1.66
CA GLU A 124 -1.03 14.53 -2.26
C GLU A 124 0.19 15.29 -2.76
N SER A 125 0.59 15.05 -4.02
CA SER A 125 1.63 15.84 -4.67
C SER A 125 1.06 17.20 -5.09
N LYS A 126 1.03 18.17 -4.17
CA LYS A 126 0.75 19.56 -4.52
C LYS A 126 1.98 20.15 -5.20
N ARG A 127 2.00 20.15 -6.54
CA ARG A 127 2.93 21.00 -7.31
C ARG A 127 2.53 22.47 -7.15
N VAL A 128 2.99 23.10 -6.09
CA VAL A 128 2.99 24.56 -6.00
C VAL A 128 4.09 25.09 -6.93
N PRO A 129 3.75 25.89 -7.97
CA PRO A 129 4.78 26.55 -8.77
C PRO A 129 5.50 27.56 -7.88
N LYS A 130 6.75 27.25 -7.50
CA LYS A 130 7.61 28.24 -6.84
C LYS A 130 8.06 29.24 -7.89
N MET A 131 7.53 30.46 -7.83
CA MET A 131 8.03 31.58 -8.63
C MET A 131 9.50 31.77 -8.30
N SER A 132 10.38 31.54 -9.28
CA SER A 132 11.80 31.75 -9.11
C SER A 132 12.05 33.24 -8.86
N ILE A 133 12.78 33.56 -7.80
CA ILE A 133 13.19 34.93 -7.45
C ILE A 133 13.85 35.63 -8.65
N GLY A 134 14.52 34.87 -9.53
CA GLY A 134 15.10 35.39 -10.77
C GLY A 134 14.09 36.04 -11.73
N ILE A 135 12.85 35.53 -11.80
CA ILE A 135 11.79 36.10 -12.65
C ILE A 135 11.42 37.51 -12.16
N ILE A 136 11.35 37.70 -10.84
CA ILE A 136 11.04 38.99 -10.22
C ILE A 136 12.17 40.00 -10.50
N VAL A 137 13.43 39.57 -10.38
CA VAL A 137 14.61 40.42 -10.65
C VAL A 137 14.68 40.85 -12.11
N ILE A 138 14.40 39.94 -13.05
CA ILE A 138 14.38 40.25 -14.50
C ILE A 138 13.27 41.27 -14.80
N ALA A 139 12.06 41.05 -14.27
CA ALA A 139 10.94 41.97 -14.49
C ALA A 139 11.23 43.38 -13.97
N LEU A 140 11.83 43.51 -12.78
CA LEU A 140 12.21 44.79 -12.20
C LEU A 140 13.28 45.51 -13.04
N SER A 141 14.25 44.78 -13.59
CA SER A 141 15.30 45.34 -14.44
C SER A 141 14.76 45.89 -15.75
N ILE A 142 13.78 45.23 -16.36
CA ILE A 142 13.13 45.75 -17.58
C ILE A 142 12.41 47.06 -17.27
N LEU A 143 11.72 47.12 -16.12
CA LEU A 143 10.96 48.30 -15.70
C LEU A 143 11.86 49.51 -15.43
N ILE A 144 13.07 49.32 -14.90
CA ILE A 144 14.00 50.42 -14.60
C ILE A 144 14.81 50.90 -15.82
N THR A 145 14.88 50.10 -16.89
CA THR A 145 15.65 50.41 -18.11
C THR A 145 15.32 51.79 -18.75
N PRO A 146 14.05 52.24 -18.89
CA PRO A 146 13.76 53.57 -19.43
C PRO A 146 14.31 54.72 -18.58
N VAL A 147 14.43 54.56 -17.26
CA VAL A 147 15.01 55.56 -16.37
C VAL A 147 16.52 55.72 -16.65
N PHE A 148 17.22 54.60 -16.79
CA PHE A 148 18.64 54.60 -17.17
C PHE A 148 18.87 55.14 -18.57
N LYS A 149 17.96 54.85 -19.52
CA LYS A 149 17.99 55.45 -20.86
C LYS A 149 17.88 56.98 -20.79
N SER A 150 16.91 57.51 -20.05
CA SER A 150 16.75 58.96 -19.87
C SER A 150 17.97 59.62 -19.22
N LEU A 151 18.67 58.91 -18.34
CA LEU A 151 19.90 59.38 -17.72
C LEU A 151 21.09 59.34 -18.71
N ALA A 152 21.18 58.28 -19.52
CA ALA A 152 22.20 58.11 -20.55
C ALA A 152 22.09 59.16 -21.67
N ASP A 153 20.87 59.54 -22.06
CA ASP A 153 20.62 60.55 -23.10
C ASP A 153 21.07 61.97 -22.67
N LYS A 154 21.25 62.22 -21.37
CA LYS A 154 21.75 63.50 -20.82
C LYS A 154 23.27 63.60 -20.80
N ILE A 155 23.98 62.52 -21.10
CA ILE A 155 25.44 62.45 -21.06
C ILE A 155 25.99 62.75 -22.45
N THR A 156 26.81 63.80 -22.58
CA THR A 156 27.37 64.25 -23.87
C THR A 156 28.43 63.33 -24.45
N ASN A 157 29.14 62.58 -23.60
CA ASN A 157 30.16 61.63 -24.03
C ASN A 157 29.54 60.26 -24.33
N TYR A 158 29.66 59.83 -25.59
CA TYR A 158 29.13 58.57 -26.10
C TYR A 158 29.54 57.35 -25.26
N TYR A 159 30.81 57.25 -24.87
CA TYR A 159 31.30 56.10 -24.08
C TYR A 159 30.68 56.06 -22.68
N TRP A 160 30.51 57.22 -22.04
CA TRP A 160 29.88 57.30 -20.71
C TRP A 160 28.37 57.03 -20.77
N SER A 161 27.70 57.47 -21.85
CA SER A 161 26.29 57.16 -22.10
C SER A 161 26.05 55.65 -22.24
N LEU A 162 26.92 54.96 -23.00
CA LEU A 162 26.85 53.51 -23.22
C LEU A 162 27.09 52.73 -21.93
N LEU A 163 28.04 53.17 -21.09
CA LEU A 163 28.28 52.57 -19.78
C LEU A 163 27.03 52.65 -18.89
N VAL A 164 26.39 53.81 -18.78
CA VAL A 164 25.19 54.01 -17.94
C VAL A 164 24.01 53.17 -18.42
N LEU A 165 23.80 53.05 -19.74
CA LEU A 165 22.74 52.24 -20.32
C LEU A 165 22.91 50.74 -20.03
N SER A 166 24.15 50.28 -19.86
CA SER A 166 24.47 48.87 -19.62
C SER A 166 24.30 48.42 -18.16
N ILE A 167 24.22 49.36 -17.21
CA ILE A 167 24.17 49.09 -15.76
C ILE A 167 23.03 48.14 -15.36
N PRO A 168 21.77 48.32 -15.81
CA PRO A 168 20.67 47.43 -15.43
C PRO A 168 20.93 45.98 -15.86
N LEU A 169 21.43 45.78 -17.08
CA LEU A 169 21.71 44.46 -17.63
C LEU A 169 22.86 43.76 -16.87
N LEU A 170 23.93 44.50 -16.58
CA LEU A 170 25.06 43.99 -15.81
C LEU A 170 24.67 43.64 -14.37
N SER A 171 23.73 44.37 -13.76
CA SER A 171 23.24 44.06 -12.41
C SER A 171 22.55 42.70 -12.33
N VAL A 172 21.73 42.34 -13.33
CA VAL A 172 21.05 41.04 -13.41
C VAL A 172 22.07 39.93 -13.64
N ALA A 173 23.03 40.13 -14.55
CA ALA A 173 24.09 39.15 -14.80
C ALA A 173 24.97 38.92 -13.57
N GLY A 174 25.34 39.99 -12.84
CA GLY A 174 26.11 39.90 -11.60
C GLY A 174 25.37 39.14 -10.49
N LEU A 175 24.07 39.41 -10.30
CA LEU A 175 23.24 38.67 -9.34
C LEU A 175 23.08 37.20 -9.73
N PHE A 176 22.98 36.89 -11.03
CA PHE A 176 22.91 35.52 -11.52
C PHE A 176 24.20 34.76 -11.25
N ILE A 177 25.36 35.39 -11.49
CA ILE A 177 26.67 34.81 -11.19
C ILE A 177 26.83 34.61 -9.68
N TYR A 178 26.48 35.61 -8.86
CA TYR A 178 26.51 35.50 -7.40
C TYR A 178 25.65 34.34 -6.89
N TYR A 179 24.41 34.22 -7.41
CA TYR A 179 23.52 33.12 -7.08
C TYR A 179 24.12 31.77 -7.50
N PHE A 180 24.71 31.69 -8.70
CA PHE A 180 25.38 30.47 -9.18
C PHE A 180 26.55 30.05 -8.29
N PHE A 181 27.38 31.00 -7.83
CA PHE A 181 28.46 30.72 -6.90
C PHE A 181 27.96 30.30 -5.52
N GLN A 182 26.91 30.94 -4.99
CA GLN A 182 26.28 30.54 -3.73
C GLN A 182 25.71 29.11 -3.79
N VAL A 183 24.98 28.78 -4.86
CA VAL A 183 24.43 27.43 -5.06
C VAL A 183 25.55 26.39 -5.14
N LYS A 184 26.63 26.68 -5.87
CA LYS A 184 27.79 25.79 -5.97
C LYS A 184 28.47 25.58 -4.61
N HIS A 185 28.59 26.63 -3.80
CA HIS A 185 29.21 26.55 -2.47
C HIS A 185 28.33 25.79 -1.45
N GLY A 186 27.00 25.97 -1.52
CA GLY A 186 26.05 25.22 -0.70
C GLY A 186 26.02 23.71 -1.03
N SER A 187 26.13 23.35 -2.30
CA SER A 187 26.17 21.94 -2.73
C SER A 187 27.47 21.22 -2.34
N ILE A 188 28.58 21.94 -2.18
CA ILE A 188 29.86 21.38 -1.71
C ILE A 188 29.81 21.08 -0.21
N LYS A 189 29.16 21.93 0.60
CA LYS A 189 29.01 21.68 2.06
C LYS A 189 28.15 20.45 2.37
N GLN A 190 27.13 20.16 1.57
CA GLN A 190 26.27 18.99 1.76
C GLN A 190 26.98 17.67 1.42
N LYS A 191 27.97 17.70 0.53
CA LYS A 191 28.76 16.51 0.12
C LYS A 191 29.87 16.14 1.11
N PHE A 192 30.18 17.01 2.07
CA PHE A 192 31.21 16.82 3.10
C PHE A 192 30.65 16.33 4.45
N PHE A 193 29.32 16.21 4.57
CA PHE A 193 28.63 15.80 5.80
C PHE A 193 27.90 14.45 5.68
N TYR A 194 28.30 13.62 4.71
CA TYR A 194 27.96 12.20 4.62
C TYR A 194 29.23 11.37 4.55
#